data_AF-A0A2N6DF37-F1
#
_entry.id   AF-A0A2N6DF37-F1
#
_cell.length_a   1.000
_cell.length_b   1.000
_cell.length_c   1.000
_cell.angle_alpha   90.00
_cell.angle_beta   90.00
_cell.angle_gamma   90.00
#
_symmetry.space_group_name_H-M   'P 1'
#
loop_
_entity.id
_entity.type
_entity.pdbx_description
1 polymer ?
#
loop_
_entity_poly.entity_id
_entity_poly.type
_entity_poly.pdbx_seq_one_letter_code
_entity_poly.pdbx_strand_id
1 'polypeptide(L)' 'MTKAICFNCGSIKLGSLTACENCNVEPESKHDLAVSIHLSDHLMSNEELTEISKAIKEGVKVKLSDETVEKWSKMFE' A
#
# COMPACT_ATOMS: atom_id res chain seq x y z
N MET A 1 2.81 -0.26 -15.98
CA MET A 1 3.47 0.43 -14.85
C MET A 1 2.46 0.43 -13.71
N THR A 2 2.79 -0.12 -12.56
CA THR A 2 1.85 -0.30 -11.44
C THR A 2 1.62 1.02 -10.72
N LYS A 3 0.37 1.45 -10.60
CA LYS A 3 -0.04 2.56 -9.75
C LYS A 3 -0.31 2.04 -8.34
N ALA A 4 0.29 2.65 -7.34
CA ALA A 4 0.09 2.30 -5.93
C ALA A 4 -0.07 3.55 -5.06
N ILE A 5 -0.59 3.34 -3.84
CA ILE A 5 -0.65 4.36 -2.80
C ILE A 5 0.42 4.03 -1.75
N CYS A 6 1.19 5.04 -1.35
CA CYS A 6 2.10 4.91 -0.23
C CYS A 6 1.31 4.62 1.06
N PHE A 7 1.54 3.45 1.66
CA PHE A 7 0.88 3.04 2.89
C PHE A 7 1.13 3.99 4.08
N ASN A 8 2.20 4.79 4.02
CA ASN A 8 2.58 5.72 5.08
C ASN A 8 1.98 7.13 4.91
N CYS A 9 2.07 7.74 3.72
CA CYS A 9 1.64 9.13 3.51
C CYS A 9 0.47 9.30 2.54
N GLY A 10 -0.02 8.22 1.91
CA GLY A 10 -1.16 8.27 1.01
C GLY A 10 -0.87 8.86 -0.37
N SER A 11 0.37 9.23 -0.69
CA SER A 11 0.73 9.71 -2.03
C SER A 11 0.68 8.60 -3.07
N ILE A 12 0.29 8.95 -4.29
CA ILE A 12 0.38 8.04 -5.44
C ILE A 12 1.87 7.81 -5.75
N LYS A 13 2.24 6.57 -6.03
CA LYS A 13 3.58 6.17 -6.46
C LYS A 13 3.54 5.16 -7.59
N LEU A 14 4.66 5.08 -8.30
CA LEU A 14 4.89 4.08 -9.35
C LEU A 14 5.67 2.90 -8.77
N GLY A 15 5.05 1.74 -8.80
CA GLY A 15 5.53 0.54 -8.11
C GLY A 15 5.06 0.49 -6.66
N SER A 16 4.47 -0.64 -6.26
CA SER A 16 4.04 -0.87 -4.87
C SER A 16 5.23 -1.08 -3.93
N LEU A 17 6.36 -1.58 -4.39
CA LEU A 17 7.50 -1.93 -3.53
C LEU A 17 8.64 -0.91 -3.51
N THR A 18 8.51 0.19 -4.24
CA THR A 18 9.54 1.24 -4.30
C THR A 18 9.38 2.26 -3.18
N ALA A 19 10.46 2.96 -2.86
CA ALA A 19 10.43 4.12 -1.97
C ALA A 19 9.44 5.18 -2.48
N CYS A 20 8.67 5.77 -1.58
CA CYS A 20 7.75 6.85 -1.93
C CYS A 20 8.51 8.15 -2.21
N GLU A 21 8.33 8.76 -3.37
CA GLU A 21 8.96 10.04 -3.74
C GLU A 21 8.59 11.22 -2.81
N ASN A 22 7.47 11.12 -2.08
CA ASN A 22 7.00 12.18 -1.20
C ASN A 22 7.52 12.07 0.24
N CYS A 23 7.62 10.86 0.80
CA CYS A 23 8.03 10.66 2.19
C CYS A 23 9.24 9.74 2.38
N ASN A 24 9.84 9.26 1.28
CA ASN A 24 11.00 8.37 1.23
C ASN A 24 10.86 7.04 2.01
N VAL A 25 9.64 6.65 2.39
CA VAL A 25 9.40 5.36 3.05
C VAL A 25 9.34 4.25 2.00
N GLU A 26 10.13 3.21 2.21
CA GLU A 26 10.13 1.95 1.46
C GLU A 26 9.53 0.85 2.36
N PRO A 27 8.71 -0.07 1.83
CA PRO A 27 8.21 -1.19 2.62
C PRO A 27 9.32 -2.20 2.92
N GLU A 28 9.66 -2.38 4.20
CA GLU A 28 10.76 -3.27 4.63
C GLU A 28 10.26 -4.56 5.30
N SER A 29 9.22 -4.46 6.14
CA SER A 29 8.66 -5.62 6.83
C SER A 29 7.72 -6.42 5.92
N LYS A 30 7.53 -7.71 6.20
CA LYS A 30 6.52 -8.54 5.49
C LYS A 30 5.13 -7.90 5.51
N HIS A 31 4.77 -7.28 6.63
CA HIS A 31 3.53 -6.55 6.77
C HIS A 31 3.48 -5.34 5.83
N ASP A 32 4.53 -4.52 5.77
CA ASP A 32 4.58 -3.35 4.88
C ASP A 32 4.53 -3.76 3.41
N LEU A 33 5.22 -4.84 3.04
CA LEU A 33 5.18 -5.40 1.68
C LEU A 33 3.75 -5.82 1.31
N ALA A 34 3.07 -6.55 2.20
CA ALA A 34 1.68 -6.98 2.01
C ALA A 34 0.73 -5.79 1.86
N VAL A 35 0.82 -4.79 2.76
CA VAL A 35 0.00 -3.57 2.69
C VAL A 35 0.28 -2.80 1.40
N SER A 36 1.54 -2.61 1.06
CA SER A 36 1.92 -1.79 -0.09
C SER A 36 1.49 -2.40 -1.43
N ILE A 37 1.43 -3.74 -1.51
CA ILE A 37 0.87 -4.46 -2.67
C ILE A 37 -0.64 -4.40 -2.69
N HIS A 38 -1.29 -4.58 -1.53
CA HIS A 38 -2.73 -4.43 -1.42
C HIS A 38 -3.20 -3.06 -1.92
N LEU A 39 -2.43 -2.00 -1.61
CA LEU A 39 -2.67 -0.63 -2.06
C LEU A 39 -2.18 -0.35 -3.49
N SER A 40 -2.45 -1.25 -4.44
CA SER A 40 -2.08 -1.08 -5.86
C SER A 40 -3.21 -1.42 -6.82
N ASP A 41 -3.06 -0.95 -8.06
CA ASP A 41 -3.99 -1.18 -9.17
C ASP A 41 -4.09 -2.64 -9.64
N HIS A 42 -3.27 -3.53 -9.06
CA HIS A 42 -3.43 -4.98 -9.22
C HIS A 42 -4.55 -5.57 -8.38
N LEU A 43 -4.87 -4.95 -7.23
CA LEU A 43 -5.79 -5.51 -6.22
C LEU A 43 -6.94 -4.59 -5.85
N MET A 44 -6.84 -3.30 -6.19
CA MET A 44 -7.88 -2.31 -5.92
C MET A 44 -8.15 -1.49 -7.18
N SER A 45 -9.39 -1.04 -7.31
CA SER A 45 -9.78 -0.10 -8.35
C SER A 45 -9.18 1.29 -8.11
N ASN A 46 -9.14 2.12 -9.15
CA ASN A 46 -8.68 3.50 -9.03
C ASN A 46 -9.53 4.35 -8.08
N GLU A 47 -10.83 4.07 -7.97
CA GLU A 47 -11.74 4.75 -7.05
C GLU A 47 -11.37 4.42 -5.59
N GLU A 48 -11.25 3.13 -5.25
CA GLU A 48 -10.83 2.68 -3.92
C GLU A 48 -9.45 3.25 -3.53
N LEU A 49 -8.48 3.23 -4.45
CA LEU A 49 -7.16 3.81 -4.21
C LEU A 49 -7.24 5.32 -3.94
N THR A 50 -8.16 6.03 -4.60
CA THR A 50 -8.36 7.47 -4.39
C THR A 50 -8.97 7.75 -3.02
N GLU A 51 -9.97 6.97 -2.61
CA GLU A 51 -10.59 7.08 -1.29
C GLU A 51 -9.59 6.79 -0.17
N ILE A 52 -8.81 5.71 -0.30
CA ILE A 52 -7.78 5.34 0.68
C ILE A 52 -6.66 6.37 0.73
N SER A 53 -6.22 6.89 -0.43
CA SER A 53 -5.24 7.98 -0.50
C SER A 53 -5.70 9.18 0.34
N LYS A 54 -6.97 9.58 0.21
CA LYS A 54 -7.56 10.66 0.99
C LYS A 54 -7.58 10.34 2.47
N ALA A 55 -8.02 9.14 2.85
CA ALA A 55 -8.08 8.71 4.25
C ALA A 55 -6.70 8.74 4.92
N ILE A 56 -5.66 8.22 4.25
CA ILE A 56 -4.29 8.24 4.80
C ILE A 56 -3.77 9.67 4.97
N LYS A 57 -4.04 10.56 4.01
CA LYS A 57 -3.66 11.98 4.11
C LYS A 57 -4.37 12.70 5.26
N GLU A 58 -5.55 12.22 5.65
CA GLU A 58 -6.29 12.70 6.83
C GLU A 58 -5.84 12.03 8.14
N GLY A 59 -4.83 11.14 8.09
CA GLY A 59 -4.22 10.49 9.25
C GLY A 59 -4.79 9.11 9.57
N VAL A 60 -5.64 8.54 8.72
CA VAL A 60 -6.14 7.17 8.89
C VAL A 60 -5.03 6.17 8.59
N LYS A 61 -4.69 5.33 9.56
CA LYS A 61 -3.76 4.22 9.35
C LYS A 61 -4.48 3.04 8.72
N VAL A 62 -3.96 2.58 7.58
CA VAL A 62 -4.46 1.34 6.95
C VAL A 62 -4.11 0.17 7.87
N LYS A 63 -5.14 -0.54 8.31
CA LYS A 63 -5.00 -1.83 8.99
C LYS A 63 -5.63 -2.88 8.10
N LEU A 64 -4.80 -3.78 7.59
CA LEU A 64 -5.30 -5.01 6.98
C LEU A 64 -5.72 -5.98 8.09
N SER A 65 -6.71 -6.82 7.80
CA SER A 65 -6.99 -7.96 8.68
C SER A 65 -5.82 -8.93 8.67
N ASP A 66 -5.60 -9.64 9.78
CA ASP A 66 -4.53 -10.65 9.88
C ASP A 66 -4.63 -11.70 8.76
N GLU A 67 -5.85 -12.08 8.38
CA GLU A 67 -6.12 -12.98 7.24
C GLU A 67 -5.59 -12.42 5.90
N THR A 68 -5.75 -11.12 5.67
CA THR A 68 -5.27 -10.46 4.45
C THR A 68 -3.75 -10.40 4.46
N VAL A 69 -3.14 -10.08 5.60
CA VAL A 69 -1.68 -10.04 5.75
C VAL A 69 -1.08 -11.43 5.53
N GLU A 70 -1.66 -12.48 6.12
CA GLU A 70 -1.20 -13.87 5.94
C GLU A 70 -1.30 -14.32 4.47
N LYS A 71 -2.42 -14.00 3.81
CA LYS A 71 -2.65 -14.34 2.39
C LYS A 71 -1.54 -13.78 1.49
N TRP A 72 -1.15 -12.53 1.68
CA TRP A 72 -0.12 -11.90 0.85
C TRP A 72 1.30 -12.19 1.35
N SER A 73 1.51 -12.44 2.64
CA SER A 73 2.84 -12.78 3.19
C SER A 73 3.38 -14.09 2.65
N LYS A 74 2.50 -15.07 2.38
CA LYS A 74 2.85 -16.36 1.75
C LYS A 74 3.34 -16.22 0.30
N MET A 75 3.10 -15.08 -0.34
CA MET A 75 3.61 -14.78 -1.68
C MET A 75 5.11 -14.41 -1.67
N PHE A 76 5.70 -14.19 -0.49
CA PHE A 76 7.11 -13.84 -0.27
C PHE A 76 7.89 -14.93 0.49
N GLU A 77 7.40 -16.17 0.49
CA GLU A 77 8.09 -17.35 1.03
C GLU A 77 8.83 -18.15 -0.05
#